data_AF-A0A1V5CIU0-F1
#
_entry.id   AF-A0A1V5CIU0-F1
#
_cell.length_a   1.000
_cell.length_b   1.000
_cell.length_c   1.000
_cell.angle_alpha   90.00
_cell.angle_beta   90.00
_cell.angle_gamma   90.00
#
_symmetry.space_group_name_H-M   'P 1'
#
loop_
_entity.id
_entity.type
_entity.pdbx_description
1 polymer ?
#
loop_
_entity_poly.entity_id
_entity_poly.type
_entity_poly.pdbx_seq_one_letter_code
_entity_poly.pdbx_strand_id
1 'polypeptide(L)'
;MQRETTHSMARLAKTPRNQAGFTLLEILVVLVIMGFLIAMVAPRLANISGGAVDTICDTNQNRMVSYLSTYFEKTNRFPDNLTNLVEETADATYQIPAISDDDPSNGAETLAQEFNNRNHFRIHYLNDAEAAELKSMGIVNVFNLNAYDAYDATGAAIKSGYDNTATGPNDVLLATSVTKAPKMEAMSIPTDTATTPFAVAMVAMGADSSGSFTGNTHTDERGWGEPEFFGRIVLGTGPECGLIKSGIIANAAHCPGGIQNTDNVTYNDYNVVLPRLAATVARTDYADGITDNDTATDGIQVTALSYESDNEPAASYDYSAADNTYKLRSFTISEAQETWQYHTQCPEGHMYPEDDGEFWGINMNAGTTID
;
A
#
# COMPACT_ATOMS: atom_id res chain seq x y z
N MET A 1 49.50 85.13 -28.60
CA MET A 1 48.60 85.54 -27.50
C MET A 1 47.18 85.14 -27.92
N GLN A 2 46.48 84.44 -27.03
CA GLN A 2 45.32 83.54 -27.28
C GLN A 2 44.10 84.17 -27.98
N ARG A 3 43.32 83.33 -28.69
CA ARG A 3 41.84 83.29 -28.73
C ARG A 3 41.38 82.07 -29.54
N GLU A 4 40.94 81.03 -28.85
CA GLU A 4 39.52 80.61 -28.73
C GLU A 4 38.95 79.96 -30.00
N THR A 5 39.06 78.63 -30.07
CA THR A 5 38.27 77.78 -30.98
C THR A 5 37.09 77.19 -30.20
N THR A 6 35.89 77.64 -30.55
CA THR A 6 34.59 77.12 -30.11
C THR A 6 34.36 75.71 -30.66
N HIS A 7 34.15 74.73 -29.77
CA HIS A 7 33.65 73.40 -30.14
C HIS A 7 32.12 73.42 -30.25
N SER A 8 31.64 73.28 -31.48
CA SER A 8 30.22 73.09 -31.82
C SER A 8 29.80 71.66 -31.48
N MET A 9 28.90 71.50 -30.49
CA MET A 9 28.17 70.27 -30.25
C MET A 9 26.97 70.19 -31.20
N ALA A 10 27.02 69.31 -32.20
CA ALA A 10 25.86 68.93 -33.01
C ALA A 10 25.55 67.44 -32.82
N ARG A 11 24.33 67.18 -32.37
CA ARG A 11 23.76 65.91 -31.89
C ARG A 11 23.78 64.82 -32.97
N LEU A 12 24.30 63.63 -32.63
CA LEU A 12 24.04 62.40 -33.39
C LEU A 12 22.56 62.04 -33.25
N ALA A 13 21.80 62.16 -34.34
CA ALA A 13 20.45 61.60 -34.43
C ALA A 13 20.55 60.07 -34.53
N LYS A 14 20.03 59.36 -33.52
CA LYS A 14 19.94 57.89 -33.50
C LYS A 14 18.73 57.46 -34.33
N THR A 15 18.96 56.78 -35.45
CA THR A 15 17.90 56.19 -36.28
C THR A 15 17.12 55.15 -35.47
N PRO A 16 15.78 55.21 -35.39
CA PRO A 16 15.00 54.17 -34.73
C PRO A 16 15.11 52.87 -35.54
N ARG A 17 15.48 51.78 -34.86
CA ARG A 17 15.44 50.43 -35.46
C ARG A 17 13.96 50.06 -35.64
N ASN A 18 13.56 49.82 -36.88
CA ASN A 18 12.24 49.29 -37.22
C ASN A 18 12.07 47.92 -36.57
N GLN A 19 11.42 47.86 -35.42
CA GLN A 19 10.91 46.59 -34.89
C GLN A 19 9.66 46.27 -35.71
N ALA A 20 9.80 45.37 -36.68
CA ALA A 20 8.65 44.78 -37.34
C ALA A 20 7.85 44.03 -36.28
N GLY A 21 6.71 44.61 -35.86
CA GLY A 21 5.80 43.95 -34.93
C GLY A 21 5.21 42.70 -35.58
N PHE A 22 5.15 41.61 -34.83
CA PHE A 22 4.48 40.39 -35.24
C PHE A 22 3.06 40.70 -35.69
N THR A 23 2.67 40.22 -36.87
CA THR A 23 1.32 40.43 -37.37
C THR A 23 0.34 39.53 -36.61
N LEU A 24 -0.91 39.98 -36.44
CA LEU A 24 -1.97 39.14 -35.85
C LEU A 24 -2.16 37.82 -36.61
N LEU A 25 -1.93 37.85 -37.92
CA LEU A 25 -2.05 36.69 -38.79
C LEU A 25 -0.98 35.64 -38.48
N GLU A 26 0.28 36.05 -38.22
CA GLU A 26 1.35 35.11 -37.86
C GLU A 26 1.06 34.38 -36.55
N ILE A 27 0.58 35.08 -35.52
CA ILE A 27 0.21 34.43 -34.25
C ILE A 27 -0.99 33.50 -34.45
N LEU A 28 -1.99 33.89 -35.25
CA LEU A 28 -3.16 33.06 -35.53
C LEU A 28 -2.78 31.75 -36.23
N VAL A 29 -1.94 31.81 -37.27
CA VAL A 29 -1.50 30.61 -38.00
C VAL A 29 -0.69 29.69 -37.08
N VAL A 30 0.17 30.23 -36.22
CA VAL A 30 0.94 29.44 -35.25
C VAL A 30 0.02 28.75 -34.24
N LEU A 31 -0.98 29.44 -33.70
CA LEU A 31 -1.95 28.83 -32.78
C LEU A 31 -2.78 27.73 -33.44
N VAL A 32 -3.17 27.90 -34.70
CA VAL A 32 -3.89 26.87 -35.47
C VAL A 32 -3.01 25.63 -35.68
N ILE A 33 -1.75 25.81 -36.09
CA ILE A 33 -0.82 24.70 -36.28
C ILE A 33 -0.51 24.01 -34.94
N MET A 34 -0.26 24.77 -33.87
CA MET A 34 -0.05 24.20 -32.53
C MET A 34 -1.28 23.44 -32.04
N GLY A 35 -2.48 23.99 -32.22
CA GLY A 35 -3.73 23.31 -31.88
C GLY A 35 -3.92 22.00 -32.63
N PHE A 36 -3.60 21.97 -33.93
CA PHE A 36 -3.66 20.75 -34.73
C PHE A 36 -2.63 19.70 -34.30
N LEU A 37 -1.40 20.12 -34.02
CA LEU A 37 -0.34 19.23 -33.53
C LEU A 37 -0.70 18.63 -32.17
N ILE A 38 -1.20 19.44 -31.23
CA ILE A 38 -1.65 18.96 -29.92
C ILE A 38 -2.81 17.98 -30.09
N ALA A 39 -3.80 18.29 -30.93
CA ALA A 39 -4.95 17.41 -31.17
C ALA A 39 -4.55 16.03 -31.74
N MET A 40 -3.49 15.97 -32.56
CA MET A 40 -2.99 14.72 -33.13
C MET A 40 -2.09 13.93 -32.16
N VAL A 41 -1.29 14.62 -31.35
CA VAL A 41 -0.30 13.99 -30.47
C VAL A 41 -0.89 13.61 -29.11
N ALA A 42 -1.82 14.40 -28.56
CA ALA A 42 -2.37 14.20 -27.23
C ALA A 42 -3.00 12.81 -27.03
N PRO A 43 -3.80 12.24 -27.96
CA PRO A 43 -4.36 10.90 -27.77
C PRO A 43 -3.29 9.79 -27.72
N ARG A 44 -2.19 9.97 -28.46
CA ARG A 44 -1.08 9.00 -28.47
C ARG A 44 -0.26 9.07 -27.19
N LEU A 45 -0.09 10.26 -26.61
CA LEU A 45 0.64 10.44 -25.36
C LEU A 45 -0.18 9.95 -24.16
N ALA A 46 -1.49 10.16 -24.15
CA ALA A 46 -2.39 9.69 -23.10
C ALA A 46 -2.48 8.15 -23.04
N ASN A 47 -2.45 7.45 -24.19
CA ASN A 47 -2.44 5.98 -24.20
C ASN A 47 -1.07 5.36 -23.83
N ILE A 48 0.01 6.14 -23.80
CA ILE A 48 1.34 5.65 -23.39
C ILE A 48 1.51 5.72 -21.87
N SER A 49 0.82 6.63 -21.17
CA SER A 49 1.02 6.81 -19.73
C SER A 49 0.44 5.68 -18.87
N GLY A 50 -0.70 5.08 -19.25
CA GLY A 50 -1.33 3.99 -18.48
C GLY A 50 -0.46 2.73 -18.43
N GLY A 51 -0.30 2.02 -19.55
CA GLY A 51 0.49 0.78 -19.57
C GLY A 51 1.98 0.96 -19.23
N ALA A 52 2.53 2.17 -19.32
CA ALA A 52 3.88 2.45 -18.84
C ALA A 52 3.97 2.48 -17.31
N VAL A 53 2.92 2.93 -16.61
CA VAL A 53 2.86 2.90 -15.14
C VAL A 53 2.93 1.47 -14.64
N ASP A 54 2.09 0.59 -15.19
CA ASP A 54 2.03 -0.83 -14.81
C ASP A 54 3.37 -1.52 -15.09
N THR A 55 3.93 -1.32 -16.29
CA THR A 55 5.23 -1.87 -16.66
C THR A 55 6.35 -1.42 -15.72
N ILE A 56 6.34 -0.16 -15.28
CA ILE A 56 7.33 0.37 -14.34
C ILE A 56 7.08 -0.17 -12.94
N CYS A 57 5.83 -0.30 -12.51
CA CYS A 57 5.45 -0.92 -11.25
C CYS A 57 5.98 -2.36 -11.18
N ASP A 58 5.64 -3.19 -12.17
CA ASP A 58 6.13 -4.56 -12.31
C ASP A 58 7.66 -4.65 -12.30
N THR A 59 8.31 -3.77 -13.04
CA THR A 59 9.78 -3.72 -13.07
C THR A 59 10.36 -3.40 -11.69
N ASN A 60 9.74 -2.48 -10.94
CA ASN A 60 10.17 -2.10 -9.61
C ASN A 60 9.88 -3.20 -8.58
N GLN A 61 8.73 -3.86 -8.66
CA GLN A 61 8.39 -5.01 -7.82
C GLN A 61 9.35 -6.17 -8.06
N ASN A 62 9.63 -6.52 -9.32
CA ASN A 62 10.61 -7.55 -9.67
C ASN A 62 12.00 -7.27 -9.10
N ARG A 63 12.43 -5.99 -9.16
CA ARG A 63 13.68 -5.56 -8.53
C ARG A 63 13.62 -5.74 -7.01
N MET A 64 12.51 -5.38 -6.38
CA MET A 64 12.34 -5.55 -4.93
C MET A 64 12.46 -7.02 -4.52
N VAL A 65 11.77 -7.93 -5.21
CA VAL A 65 11.90 -9.38 -5.02
C VAL A 65 13.37 -9.79 -5.15
N SER A 66 14.05 -9.37 -6.22
CA SER A 66 15.46 -9.72 -6.44
C SER A 66 16.38 -9.23 -5.31
N TYR A 67 16.18 -8.01 -4.81
CA TYR A 67 16.97 -7.44 -3.73
C TYR A 67 16.71 -8.12 -2.40
N LEU A 68 15.44 -8.37 -2.08
CA LEU A 68 15.04 -9.04 -0.85
C LEU A 68 15.54 -10.50 -0.85
N SER A 69 15.39 -11.23 -1.95
CA SER A 69 15.94 -12.58 -2.13
C SER A 69 17.45 -12.61 -1.95
N THR A 70 18.18 -11.69 -2.60
CA THR A 70 19.63 -11.62 -2.45
C THR A 70 20.05 -11.32 -1.02
N TYR A 71 19.32 -10.44 -0.32
CA TYR A 71 19.59 -10.11 1.07
C TYR A 71 19.32 -11.32 1.98
N PHE A 72 18.17 -11.97 1.79
CA PHE A 72 17.76 -13.12 2.55
C PHE A 72 18.70 -14.31 2.34
N GLU A 73 19.10 -14.63 1.10
CA GLU A 73 20.07 -15.69 0.81
C GLU A 73 21.43 -15.46 1.49
N LYS A 74 21.86 -14.20 1.61
CA LYS A 74 23.15 -13.84 2.23
C LYS A 74 23.12 -13.84 3.74
N THR A 75 21.99 -13.44 4.33
CA THR A 75 21.89 -13.16 5.77
C THR A 75 21.02 -14.16 6.52
N ASN A 76 20.23 -14.96 5.79
CA ASN A 76 19.14 -15.79 6.27
C ASN A 76 18.17 -15.01 7.16
N ARG A 77 17.93 -13.73 6.82
CA ARG A 77 17.17 -12.75 7.58
C ARG A 77 16.49 -11.74 6.65
N PHE A 78 15.42 -11.13 7.13
CA PHE A 78 14.81 -9.94 6.54
C PHE A 78 15.61 -8.69 6.93
N PRO A 79 15.54 -7.63 6.12
CA PRO A 79 16.07 -6.34 6.53
C PRO A 79 15.35 -5.82 7.77
N ASP A 80 16.14 -5.22 8.67
CA ASP A 80 15.63 -4.48 9.82
C ASP A 80 15.09 -3.10 9.39
N ASN A 81 14.45 -2.36 10.30
CA ASN A 81 13.98 -0.99 10.09
C ASN A 81 12.89 -0.85 9.02
N LEU A 82 12.01 -1.85 8.89
CA LEU A 82 10.85 -1.79 8.02
C LEU A 82 9.78 -0.83 8.57
N THR A 83 8.86 -0.37 7.73
CA THR A 83 7.73 0.47 8.13
C THR A 83 6.60 -0.39 8.70
N ASN A 84 6.16 -0.12 9.92
CA ASN A 84 4.98 -0.74 10.51
C ASN A 84 3.74 0.10 10.15
N LEU A 85 2.77 -0.53 9.47
CA LEU A 85 1.60 0.13 8.88
C LEU A 85 0.50 0.38 9.93
N VAL A 86 0.86 1.04 11.03
CA VAL A 86 -0.02 1.36 12.15
C VAL A 86 0.15 2.81 12.61
N GLU A 87 -0.85 3.30 13.31
CA GLU A 87 -0.80 4.53 14.09
C GLU A 87 -0.99 4.21 15.57
N GLU A 88 -0.19 4.81 16.43
CA GLU A 88 -0.45 4.78 17.88
C GLU A 88 -1.54 5.80 18.23
N THR A 89 -2.65 5.33 18.80
CA THR A 89 -3.78 6.20 19.14
C THR A 89 -3.61 6.84 20.52
N ALA A 90 -3.20 6.08 21.54
CA ALA A 90 -2.76 6.56 22.86
C ALA A 90 -2.22 5.41 23.70
N ASP A 91 -1.26 5.65 24.60
CA ASP A 91 -0.84 4.68 25.63
C ASP A 91 -0.55 3.26 25.07
N ALA A 92 0.22 3.16 23.97
CA ALA A 92 0.52 1.90 23.27
C ALA A 92 -0.71 1.13 22.76
N THR A 93 -1.79 1.83 22.44
CA THR A 93 -2.90 1.30 21.64
C THR A 93 -2.76 1.73 20.19
N TYR A 94 -3.16 0.86 19.27
CA TYR A 94 -2.88 1.01 17.84
C TYR A 94 -4.12 0.86 16.98
N GLN A 95 -4.08 1.48 15.81
CA GLN A 95 -5.08 1.33 14.75
C GLN A 95 -4.41 1.20 13.38
N ILE A 96 -5.15 0.70 12.39
CA ILE A 96 -4.76 0.84 11.00
C ILE A 96 -4.93 2.32 10.60
N PRO A 97 -3.98 2.92 9.85
CA PRO A 97 -4.11 4.29 9.37
C PRO A 97 -5.35 4.48 8.49
N ALA A 98 -5.72 5.74 8.28
CA ALA A 98 -6.83 6.11 7.42
C ALA A 98 -6.69 5.53 6.01
N ILE A 99 -7.78 4.94 5.51
CA ILE A 99 -7.92 4.45 4.14
C ILE A 99 -8.54 5.55 3.29
N SER A 100 -8.04 5.73 2.07
CA SER A 100 -8.57 6.73 1.14
C SER A 100 -9.99 6.42 0.70
N ASP A 101 -10.80 7.47 0.61
CA ASP A 101 -12.14 7.44 0.03
C ASP A 101 -12.16 7.87 -1.45
N ASP A 102 -10.96 8.08 -2.04
CA ASP A 102 -10.73 8.61 -3.38
C ASP A 102 -11.39 9.97 -3.65
N ASP A 103 -11.69 10.76 -2.60
CA ASP A 103 -12.17 12.14 -2.72
C ASP A 103 -11.03 13.15 -2.50
N PRO A 104 -10.39 13.69 -3.55
CA PRO A 104 -9.29 14.64 -3.38
C PRO A 104 -9.73 15.98 -2.74
N SER A 105 -11.04 16.22 -2.54
CA SER A 105 -11.55 17.48 -2.01
C SER A 105 -11.41 17.62 -0.50
N ASN A 106 -11.27 16.52 0.24
CA ASN A 106 -11.03 16.50 1.70
C ASN A 106 -9.53 16.33 2.05
N GLY A 107 -8.73 15.98 1.04
CA GLY A 107 -7.27 15.92 1.04
C GLY A 107 -6.73 14.53 1.40
N ALA A 108 -5.61 14.14 0.78
CA ALA A 108 -5.05 12.79 0.85
C ALA A 108 -5.07 12.09 2.22
N GLU A 109 -5.48 10.83 2.20
CA GLU A 109 -5.42 9.86 3.28
C GLU A 109 -4.13 9.06 3.28
N THR A 110 -3.96 8.19 4.29
CA THR A 110 -2.73 7.46 4.46
C THR A 110 -2.58 6.32 3.47
N LEU A 111 -3.48 5.34 3.48
CA LEU A 111 -3.39 4.12 2.66
C LEU A 111 -4.38 4.19 1.49
N ALA A 112 -3.97 3.68 0.32
CA ALA A 112 -4.86 3.59 -0.83
C ALA A 112 -6.05 2.68 -0.53
N GLN A 113 -7.22 3.00 -1.10
CA GLN A 113 -8.41 2.18 -0.96
C GLN A 113 -8.14 0.74 -1.44
N GLU A 114 -7.62 0.61 -2.66
CA GLU A 114 -7.27 -0.70 -3.26
C GLU A 114 -6.35 -1.54 -2.38
N PHE A 115 -5.42 -0.90 -1.66
CA PHE A 115 -4.49 -1.61 -0.79
C PHE A 115 -5.22 -2.32 0.34
N ASN A 116 -6.17 -1.63 0.96
CA ASN A 116 -6.99 -2.21 2.01
C ASN A 116 -8.07 -3.14 1.44
N ASN A 117 -8.61 -2.87 0.25
CA ASN A 117 -9.58 -3.77 -0.39
C ASN A 117 -8.96 -5.13 -0.70
N ARG A 118 -7.70 -5.16 -1.15
CA ARG A 118 -7.02 -6.41 -1.49
C ARG A 118 -6.50 -7.17 -0.27
N ASN A 119 -6.20 -6.48 0.83
CA ASN A 119 -5.57 -7.09 2.02
C ASN A 119 -6.51 -7.20 3.23
N HIS A 120 -7.54 -6.37 3.31
CA HIS A 120 -8.46 -6.26 4.43
C HIS A 120 -7.74 -6.16 5.78
N PHE A 121 -6.97 -5.08 5.97
CA PHE A 121 -6.08 -4.97 7.12
C PHE A 121 -6.84 -5.00 8.45
N ARG A 122 -6.23 -5.72 9.39
CA ARG A 122 -6.66 -5.85 10.77
C ARG A 122 -5.48 -5.60 11.68
N ILE A 123 -5.76 -5.01 12.84
CA ILE A 123 -4.72 -4.75 13.84
C ILE A 123 -4.37 -6.06 14.52
N HIS A 124 -3.10 -6.40 14.66
CA HIS A 124 -2.68 -7.62 15.31
C HIS A 124 -1.69 -7.31 16.43
N TYR A 125 -2.15 -7.42 17.68
CA TYR A 125 -1.28 -7.29 18.85
C TYR A 125 -0.42 -8.54 19.00
N LEU A 126 0.90 -8.35 18.97
CA LEU A 126 1.87 -9.44 19.12
C LEU A 126 1.88 -9.97 20.55
N ASN A 127 2.09 -11.27 20.69
CA ASN A 127 2.56 -11.85 21.95
C ASN A 127 4.10 -12.00 21.97
N ASP A 128 4.65 -12.41 23.12
CA ASP A 128 6.11 -12.56 23.29
C ASP A 128 6.73 -13.58 22.31
N ALA A 129 5.98 -14.62 21.93
CA ALA A 129 6.46 -15.65 21.00
C ALA A 129 6.56 -15.12 19.57
N GLU A 130 5.56 -14.37 19.09
CA GLU A 130 5.58 -13.74 17.77
C GLU A 130 6.66 -12.64 17.71
N ALA A 131 6.78 -11.83 18.76
CA ALA A 131 7.83 -10.84 18.87
C ALA A 131 9.24 -11.46 18.83
N ALA A 132 9.43 -12.60 19.49
CA ALA A 132 10.67 -13.36 19.43
C ALA A 132 10.93 -13.97 18.04
N GLU A 133 9.88 -14.47 17.37
CA GLU A 133 9.96 -15.02 16.03
C GLU A 133 10.38 -13.94 15.01
N LEU A 134 9.73 -12.77 14.99
CA LEU A 134 10.11 -11.64 14.14
C LEU A 134 11.57 -11.23 14.34
N LYS A 135 12.02 -11.13 15.60
CA LYS A 135 13.42 -10.84 15.95
C LYS A 135 14.38 -11.91 15.44
N SER A 136 14.00 -13.18 15.51
CA SER A 136 14.81 -14.29 15.00
C SER A 136 15.00 -14.22 13.48
N MET A 137 13.98 -13.72 12.77
CA MET A 137 14.04 -13.46 11.34
C MET A 137 14.81 -12.19 10.97
N GLY A 138 15.31 -11.41 11.95
CA GLY A 138 16.11 -10.21 11.74
C GLY A 138 15.37 -8.89 11.87
N ILE A 139 14.06 -8.91 12.10
CA ILE A 139 13.23 -7.72 12.27
C ILE A 139 13.21 -7.39 13.77
N VAL A 140 14.02 -6.42 14.17
CA VAL A 140 14.21 -6.03 15.58
C VAL A 140 13.65 -4.65 15.84
N ASN A 141 13.79 -3.76 14.87
CA ASN A 141 13.33 -2.39 14.88
C ASN A 141 12.45 -2.14 13.66
N VAL A 142 11.40 -1.36 13.86
CA VAL A 142 10.49 -0.90 12.82
C VAL A 142 10.20 0.58 13.01
N PHE A 143 9.61 1.20 12.01
CA PHE A 143 9.18 2.58 12.07
C PHE A 143 7.66 2.62 12.02
N ASN A 144 6.99 3.00 13.12
CA ASN A 144 5.55 3.16 13.13
C ASN A 144 5.17 4.34 12.23
N LEU A 145 4.28 4.09 11.27
CA LEU A 145 3.93 5.06 10.24
C LEU A 145 3.40 6.37 10.85
N ASN A 146 2.49 6.27 11.82
CA ASN A 146 2.03 7.42 12.63
C ASN A 146 1.69 8.65 11.76
N ALA A 147 0.86 8.44 10.71
CA ALA A 147 0.57 9.47 9.72
C ALA A 147 -0.48 10.48 10.20
N TYR A 148 -1.55 9.99 10.81
CA TYR A 148 -2.69 10.72 11.36
C TYR A 148 -3.40 11.63 10.36
N ASP A 149 -3.48 11.19 9.09
CA ASP A 149 -4.05 11.99 8.01
C ASP A 149 -5.56 12.22 8.19
N ALA A 150 -6.30 11.31 8.87
CA ALA A 150 -7.71 11.50 9.21
C ALA A 150 -7.99 12.50 10.34
N TYR A 151 -6.97 12.99 11.05
CA TYR A 151 -7.16 13.81 12.26
C TYR A 151 -6.79 15.28 12.06
N ASP A 152 -7.44 16.16 12.81
CA ASP A 152 -7.05 17.56 12.88
C ASP A 152 -5.60 17.75 13.39
N ALA A 153 -5.09 18.97 13.36
CA ALA A 153 -3.71 19.27 13.77
C ALA A 153 -3.38 18.86 15.22
N THR A 154 -4.38 18.72 16.09
CA THR A 154 -4.23 18.37 17.50
C THR A 154 -4.44 16.89 17.79
N GLY A 155 -5.11 16.16 16.90
CA GLY A 155 -5.57 14.78 17.17
C GLY A 155 -6.87 14.71 17.97
N ALA A 156 -7.47 15.84 18.35
CA ALA A 156 -8.64 15.87 19.22
C ALA A 156 -9.94 15.43 18.53
N ALA A 157 -9.98 15.50 17.20
CA ALA A 157 -11.12 15.07 16.40
C ALA A 157 -10.68 14.56 15.03
N ILE A 158 -11.50 13.67 14.49
CA ILE A 158 -11.49 13.25 13.08
C ILE A 158 -11.92 14.44 12.20
N LYS A 159 -11.26 14.62 11.05
CA LYS A 159 -11.58 15.68 10.07
C LYS A 159 -12.99 15.49 9.50
N SER A 160 -13.58 16.57 9.00
CA SER A 160 -14.84 16.50 8.24
C SER A 160 -14.63 15.70 6.95
N GLY A 161 -15.51 14.73 6.69
CA GLY A 161 -15.40 13.81 5.54
C GLY A 161 -15.14 12.37 5.93
N TYR A 162 -14.61 12.14 7.14
CA TYR A 162 -14.30 10.81 7.66
C TYR A 162 -15.31 10.39 8.73
N ASP A 163 -15.46 9.08 8.90
CA ASP A 163 -16.21 8.47 10.00
C ASP A 163 -15.34 7.57 10.89
N ASN A 164 -15.93 7.14 12.00
CA ASN A 164 -15.33 6.23 12.97
C ASN A 164 -16.16 4.95 13.13
N THR A 165 -17.02 4.63 12.16
CA THR A 165 -18.04 3.59 12.28
C THR A 165 -17.70 2.34 11.49
N ALA A 166 -16.56 2.34 10.77
CA ALA A 166 -16.16 1.24 9.88
C ALA A 166 -17.30 0.87 8.92
N THR A 167 -18.03 1.88 8.42
CA THR A 167 -19.26 1.71 7.64
C THR A 167 -18.97 1.60 6.16
N GLY A 168 -18.21 0.57 5.79
CA GLY A 168 -17.93 0.16 4.43
C GLY A 168 -17.13 -1.17 4.43
N PRO A 169 -17.10 -1.92 3.31
CA PRO A 169 -16.28 -3.14 3.21
C PRO A 169 -14.77 -2.87 3.38
N ASN A 170 -14.39 -1.59 3.25
CA ASN A 170 -13.03 -1.11 3.11
C ASN A 170 -12.61 -0.17 4.26
N ASP A 171 -13.45 0.03 5.27
CA ASP A 171 -13.18 0.97 6.36
C ASP A 171 -12.57 0.30 7.57
N VAL A 172 -11.53 0.94 8.10
CA VAL A 172 -10.92 0.59 9.36
C VAL A 172 -11.56 1.41 10.48
N LEU A 173 -11.74 0.81 11.65
CA LEU A 173 -12.31 1.52 12.79
C LEU A 173 -11.29 2.53 13.33
N LEU A 174 -11.52 3.82 13.08
CA LEU A 174 -10.70 4.91 13.59
C LEU A 174 -11.11 5.30 15.02
N ALA A 175 -10.13 5.62 15.87
CA ALA A 175 -10.38 6.22 17.17
C ALA A 175 -11.02 7.61 17.02
N THR A 176 -11.89 8.00 17.95
CA THR A 176 -12.52 9.34 17.91
C THR A 176 -11.53 10.49 18.09
N SER A 177 -10.40 10.20 18.74
CA SER A 177 -9.32 11.13 19.03
C SER A 177 -8.03 10.33 19.28
N VAL A 178 -6.89 10.96 19.02
CA VAL A 178 -5.56 10.39 19.20
C VAL A 178 -4.60 11.34 19.91
N THR A 179 -3.63 10.78 20.62
CA THR A 179 -2.42 11.47 21.07
C THR A 179 -1.32 11.19 20.05
N LYS A 180 -1.11 12.12 19.11
CA LYS A 180 -0.19 11.91 17.99
C LYS A 180 1.24 11.64 18.48
N ALA A 181 1.73 10.44 18.23
CA ALA A 181 3.14 10.10 18.35
C ALA A 181 3.94 10.67 17.14
N PRO A 182 5.28 10.74 17.19
CA PRO A 182 6.08 11.19 16.06
C PRO A 182 5.83 10.35 14.79
N LYS A 183 5.73 11.01 13.62
CA LYS A 183 5.67 10.33 12.32
C LYS A 183 6.96 9.54 12.07
N MET A 184 6.85 8.31 11.56
CA MET A 184 7.98 7.39 11.40
C MET A 184 8.77 7.26 12.71
N GLU A 185 8.08 6.96 13.80
CA GLU A 185 8.73 6.76 15.09
C GLU A 185 9.48 5.43 15.10
N ALA A 186 10.77 5.47 15.41
CA ALA A 186 11.59 4.27 15.55
C ALA A 186 11.19 3.49 16.81
N MET A 187 10.74 2.26 16.61
CA MET A 187 10.29 1.36 17.66
C MET A 187 11.13 0.08 17.65
N SER A 188 11.60 -0.34 18.81
CA SER A 188 12.12 -1.69 18.99
C SER A 188 10.95 -2.61 19.34
N ILE A 189 10.83 -3.74 18.62
CA ILE A 189 9.84 -4.77 18.97
C ILE A 189 10.08 -5.19 20.42
N PRO A 190 9.09 -5.17 21.32
CA PRO A 190 9.29 -5.47 22.74
C PRO A 190 9.58 -6.96 22.96
N THR A 191 10.18 -7.31 24.09
CA THR A 191 10.37 -8.71 24.51
C THR A 191 9.30 -9.16 25.50
N ASP A 192 8.65 -8.20 26.17
CA ASP A 192 7.54 -8.39 27.09
C ASP A 192 6.37 -7.53 26.59
N THR A 193 5.56 -8.15 25.74
CA THR A 193 4.37 -7.57 25.11
C THR A 193 3.22 -7.36 26.10
N ALA A 194 3.27 -8.04 27.25
CA ALA A 194 2.27 -7.85 28.32
C ALA A 194 2.46 -6.51 29.04
N THR A 195 3.71 -6.03 29.17
CA THR A 195 3.99 -4.71 29.77
C THR A 195 4.12 -3.59 28.75
N THR A 196 4.61 -3.91 27.54
CA THR A 196 4.69 -2.97 26.41
C THR A 196 3.91 -3.53 25.23
N PRO A 197 2.59 -3.25 25.13
CA PRO A 197 1.80 -3.71 23.99
C PRO A 197 2.40 -3.22 22.68
N PHE A 198 2.32 -4.06 21.65
CA PHE A 198 2.83 -3.72 20.32
C PHE A 198 1.99 -4.41 19.26
N ALA A 199 1.58 -3.68 18.23
CA ALA A 199 0.73 -4.21 17.18
C ALA A 199 1.28 -3.93 15.78
N VAL A 200 0.84 -4.76 14.84
CA VAL A 200 1.20 -4.69 13.42
C VAL A 200 -0.05 -4.81 12.55
N ALA A 201 0.05 -4.40 11.29
CA ALA A 201 -0.99 -4.68 10.31
C ALA A 201 -0.88 -6.13 9.80
N MET A 202 -2.00 -6.84 9.83
CA MET A 202 -2.11 -8.22 9.34
C MET A 202 -3.28 -8.32 8.36
N VAL A 203 -3.13 -9.17 7.35
CA VAL A 203 -4.13 -9.40 6.30
C VAL A 203 -5.28 -10.23 6.84
N ALA A 204 -6.51 -9.80 6.58
CA ALA A 204 -7.79 -10.42 6.92
C ALA A 204 -8.13 -10.57 8.40
N MET A 205 -7.14 -10.84 9.26
CA MET A 205 -7.35 -11.19 10.65
C MET A 205 -6.30 -10.55 11.56
N GLY A 206 -6.60 -10.45 12.85
CA GLY A 206 -5.66 -9.99 13.85
C GLY A 206 -6.11 -10.35 15.26
N ALA A 207 -5.20 -10.27 16.22
CA ALA A 207 -5.53 -10.39 17.63
C ALA A 207 -5.77 -9.00 18.21
N ASP A 208 -6.85 -8.82 18.98
CA ASP A 208 -7.07 -7.61 19.78
C ASP A 208 -6.07 -7.52 20.95
N SER A 209 -6.16 -6.44 21.74
CA SER A 209 -5.25 -6.21 22.88
C SER A 209 -5.40 -7.23 24.01
N SER A 210 -6.46 -8.05 24.01
CA SER A 210 -6.63 -9.18 24.93
C SER A 210 -6.06 -10.48 24.38
N GLY A 211 -5.63 -10.49 23.11
CA GLY A 211 -5.12 -11.64 22.40
C GLY A 211 -6.20 -12.44 21.65
N SER A 212 -7.43 -11.92 21.53
CA SER A 212 -8.57 -12.60 20.90
C SER A 212 -8.71 -12.25 19.41
N PHE A 213 -9.12 -13.21 18.58
CA PHE A 213 -9.32 -13.04 17.13
C PHE A 213 -10.78 -12.77 16.72
N THR A 214 -11.76 -13.17 17.52
CA THR A 214 -13.21 -13.11 17.21
C THR A 214 -13.72 -11.80 16.60
N GLY A 215 -13.26 -10.65 17.11
CA GLY A 215 -13.76 -9.33 16.69
C GLY A 215 -12.94 -8.65 15.61
N ASN A 216 -11.93 -9.34 15.06
CA ASN A 216 -10.86 -8.73 14.30
C ASN A 216 -10.50 -9.60 13.09
N THR A 217 -11.52 -10.25 12.53
CA THR A 217 -11.50 -11.02 11.29
C THR A 217 -12.43 -10.34 10.28
N HIS A 218 -12.01 -10.24 9.03
CA HIS A 218 -12.83 -9.76 7.92
C HIS A 218 -13.69 -10.91 7.39
N THR A 219 -14.89 -10.61 6.94
CA THR A 219 -15.90 -11.62 6.57
C THR A 219 -16.36 -11.52 5.12
N ASP A 220 -15.97 -10.49 4.37
CA ASP A 220 -16.36 -10.43 2.96
C ASP A 220 -15.51 -11.41 2.17
N GLU A 221 -16.17 -12.20 1.34
CA GLU A 221 -15.51 -13.30 0.63
C GLU A 221 -15.01 -12.90 -0.75
N ARG A 222 -15.17 -11.64 -1.18
CA ARG A 222 -14.81 -11.16 -2.53
C ARG A 222 -13.98 -9.89 -2.50
N GLY A 223 -13.24 -9.65 -3.57
CA GLY A 223 -12.43 -8.44 -3.79
C GLY A 223 -10.99 -8.58 -3.31
N TRP A 224 -10.55 -9.79 -2.97
CA TRP A 224 -9.24 -10.06 -2.40
C TRP A 224 -8.12 -9.92 -3.43
N GLY A 225 -6.93 -9.53 -2.97
CA GLY A 225 -5.68 -9.72 -3.71
C GLY A 225 -5.23 -11.18 -3.61
N GLU A 226 -3.93 -11.42 -3.39
CA GLU A 226 -3.42 -12.80 -3.23
C GLU A 226 -4.01 -13.49 -1.98
N PRO A 227 -4.76 -14.58 -2.13
CA PRO A 227 -5.46 -15.23 -1.02
C PRO A 227 -4.51 -15.88 -0.01
N GLU A 228 -3.31 -16.31 -0.45
CA GLU A 228 -2.29 -16.85 0.47
C GLU A 228 -1.73 -15.79 1.44
N PHE A 229 -2.08 -14.51 1.28
CA PHE A 229 -1.70 -13.47 2.23
C PHE A 229 -2.48 -13.56 3.55
N PHE A 230 -3.57 -14.32 3.60
CA PHE A 230 -4.42 -14.47 4.78
C PHE A 230 -3.62 -14.79 6.06
N GLY A 231 -3.80 -13.96 7.10
CA GLY A 231 -3.14 -14.14 8.40
C GLY A 231 -1.65 -13.81 8.41
N ARG A 232 -1.18 -12.98 7.47
CA ARG A 232 0.24 -12.60 7.36
C ARG A 232 0.46 -11.12 7.63
N ILE A 233 1.61 -10.82 8.21
CA ILE A 233 2.00 -9.47 8.59
C ILE A 233 2.54 -8.73 7.37
N VAL A 234 2.14 -7.47 7.20
CA VAL A 234 2.62 -6.62 6.10
C VAL A 234 3.44 -5.47 6.66
N LEU A 235 4.65 -5.29 6.12
CA LEU A 235 5.56 -4.20 6.49
C LEU A 235 6.05 -3.46 5.24
N GLY A 236 6.20 -2.14 5.34
CA GLY A 236 6.69 -1.30 4.26
C GLY A 236 8.20 -1.29 4.12
N THR A 237 8.68 -1.05 2.90
CA THR A 237 10.11 -0.93 2.55
C THR A 237 10.50 0.54 2.28
N GLY A 238 10.11 1.43 3.21
CA GLY A 238 10.38 2.86 3.12
C GLY A 238 11.87 3.23 3.28
N PRO A 239 12.22 4.53 3.18
CA PRO A 239 13.61 5.04 3.21
C PRO A 239 14.47 4.58 4.39
N GLU A 240 13.84 4.20 5.49
CA GLU A 240 14.44 3.72 6.73
C GLU A 240 14.91 2.27 6.64
N CYS A 241 14.35 1.49 5.72
CA CYS A 241 14.60 0.06 5.56
C CYS A 241 16.10 -0.24 5.41
N GLY A 242 16.54 -1.31 6.07
CA GLY A 242 17.91 -1.78 6.06
C GLY A 242 18.47 -2.04 4.66
N LEU A 243 17.63 -2.41 3.68
CA LEU A 243 18.05 -2.58 2.28
C LEU A 243 18.52 -1.26 1.65
N ILE A 244 17.85 -0.16 1.97
CA ILE A 244 18.14 1.17 1.44
C ILE A 244 19.31 1.78 2.21
N LYS A 245 19.29 1.70 3.55
CA LYS A 245 20.37 2.21 4.41
C LYS A 245 21.71 1.51 4.18
N SER A 246 21.70 0.22 3.81
CA SER A 246 22.92 -0.52 3.47
C SER A 246 23.43 -0.26 2.05
N GLY A 247 22.71 0.51 1.24
CA GLY A 247 23.08 0.85 -0.14
C GLY A 247 22.90 -0.30 -1.14
N ILE A 248 22.16 -1.35 -0.78
CA ILE A 248 21.76 -2.41 -1.72
C ILE A 248 20.75 -1.85 -2.73
N ILE A 249 19.87 -0.98 -2.25
CA ILE A 249 18.93 -0.21 -3.06
C ILE A 249 19.28 1.27 -2.95
N ALA A 250 19.32 1.98 -4.08
CA ALA A 250 19.76 3.37 -4.11
C ALA A 250 18.76 4.35 -3.45
N ASN A 251 17.45 4.05 -3.51
CA ASN A 251 16.37 4.82 -2.90
C ASN A 251 15.15 3.91 -2.67
N ALA A 252 14.25 4.28 -1.76
CA ALA A 252 12.92 3.68 -1.71
C ALA A 252 12.27 3.81 -3.08
N ALA A 253 11.84 2.69 -3.65
CA ALA A 253 11.08 2.72 -4.89
C ALA A 253 9.65 3.09 -4.51
N HIS A 254 9.09 4.11 -5.16
CA HIS A 254 7.68 4.45 -5.04
C HIS A 254 6.92 3.84 -6.21
N CYS A 255 5.66 3.44 -5.98
CA CYS A 255 4.79 3.01 -7.08
C CYS A 255 4.47 4.21 -7.98
N PRO A 256 4.67 4.12 -9.31
CA PRO A 256 4.27 5.19 -10.20
C PRO A 256 2.77 5.50 -10.15
N GLY A 257 1.91 4.49 -9.88
CA GLY A 257 0.48 4.66 -9.63
C GLY A 257 0.22 5.54 -8.41
N GLY A 258 0.82 5.21 -7.27
CA GLY A 258 0.75 6.06 -6.08
C GLY A 258 1.37 7.46 -6.23
N ILE A 259 2.31 7.68 -7.17
CA ILE A 259 2.80 9.05 -7.51
C ILE A 259 1.75 9.83 -8.29
N GLN A 260 0.95 9.15 -9.11
CA GLN A 260 -0.17 9.78 -9.81
C GLN A 260 -1.36 10.04 -8.88
N ASN A 261 -1.47 9.25 -7.81
CA ASN A 261 -2.55 9.34 -6.82
C ASN A 261 -2.22 10.17 -5.57
N THR A 262 -1.25 11.09 -5.64
CA THR A 262 -0.78 11.86 -4.47
C THR A 262 -1.82 12.82 -3.89
N ASP A 263 -2.86 13.13 -4.65
CA ASP A 263 -3.97 13.97 -4.17
C ASP A 263 -4.90 13.19 -3.23
N ASN A 264 -4.85 11.85 -3.28
CA ASN A 264 -5.69 10.93 -2.50
C ASN A 264 -4.89 10.12 -1.46
N VAL A 265 -3.60 9.84 -1.69
CA VAL A 265 -2.83 8.91 -0.84
C VAL A 265 -1.44 9.47 -0.47
N THR A 266 -1.05 9.32 0.80
CA THR A 266 0.26 9.76 1.32
C THR A 266 1.29 8.63 1.42
N TYR A 267 0.87 7.37 1.64
CA TYR A 267 1.75 6.20 1.68
C TYR A 267 1.95 5.61 0.29
N ASN A 268 3.21 5.35 -0.10
CA ASN A 268 3.53 4.85 -1.44
C ASN A 268 4.80 3.99 -1.49
N ASP A 269 5.10 3.26 -0.41
CA ASP A 269 6.25 2.35 -0.37
C ASP A 269 5.80 0.93 -0.74
N TYR A 270 6.67 0.18 -1.44
CA TYR A 270 6.44 -1.26 -1.64
C TYR A 270 6.46 -1.99 -0.29
N ASN A 271 5.76 -3.11 -0.22
CA ASN A 271 5.59 -3.86 1.02
C ASN A 271 6.18 -5.25 0.89
N VAL A 272 6.65 -5.78 2.02
CA VAL A 272 6.93 -7.20 2.21
C VAL A 272 5.78 -7.81 3.01
N VAL A 273 5.28 -8.94 2.52
CA VAL A 273 4.32 -9.80 3.23
C VAL A 273 5.11 -10.94 3.84
N LEU A 274 5.25 -10.91 5.16
CA LEU A 274 6.03 -11.89 5.92
C LEU A 274 5.39 -13.28 5.83
N PRO A 275 6.17 -14.36 5.99
CA PRO A 275 5.59 -15.70 6.13
C PRO A 275 4.65 -15.74 7.34
N ARG A 276 3.63 -16.58 7.28
CA ARG A 276 2.77 -16.85 8.44
C ARG A 276 3.59 -17.43 9.58
N LEU A 277 3.61 -16.72 10.70
CA LEU A 277 4.44 -17.08 11.85
C LEU A 277 3.92 -18.34 12.54
N ALA A 278 4.84 -19.17 13.01
CA ALA A 278 4.50 -20.35 13.81
C ALA A 278 3.82 -19.98 15.13
N ALA A 279 4.27 -18.89 15.76
CA ALA A 279 3.68 -18.39 17.00
C ALA A 279 2.26 -17.84 16.80
N THR A 280 1.95 -17.26 15.64
CA THR A 280 0.59 -16.83 15.29
C THR A 280 -0.30 -18.06 15.11
N VAL A 281 0.10 -19.00 14.25
CA VAL A 281 -0.66 -20.24 13.99
C VAL A 281 -0.95 -21.02 15.27
N ALA A 282 0.02 -21.11 16.18
CA ALA A 282 -0.12 -21.86 17.42
C ALA A 282 -1.17 -21.29 18.40
N ARG A 283 -1.55 -20.01 18.25
CA ARG A 283 -2.49 -19.33 19.15
C ARG A 283 -3.79 -18.89 18.46
N THR A 284 -3.81 -18.88 17.13
CA THR A 284 -5.01 -18.49 16.40
C THR A 284 -6.12 -19.48 16.69
N ASP A 285 -7.24 -18.96 17.17
CA ASP A 285 -8.48 -19.72 17.28
C ASP A 285 -9.31 -19.49 16.02
N TYR A 286 -9.27 -20.45 15.09
CA TYR A 286 -10.01 -20.39 13.84
C TYR A 286 -11.50 -20.72 14.02
N ALA A 287 -11.93 -21.15 15.21
CA ALA A 287 -13.30 -21.61 15.44
C ALA A 287 -14.38 -20.52 15.32
N ASP A 288 -13.98 -19.25 15.22
CA ASP A 288 -14.87 -18.09 15.21
C ASP A 288 -14.56 -17.20 13.99
N GLY A 289 -15.02 -17.63 12.81
CA GLY A 289 -15.01 -16.82 11.59
C GLY A 289 -14.45 -17.49 10.33
N ILE A 290 -13.78 -18.65 10.43
CA ILE A 290 -13.28 -19.38 9.26
C ILE A 290 -13.55 -20.88 9.41
N THR A 291 -14.25 -21.46 8.45
CA THR A 291 -14.55 -22.89 8.44
C THR A 291 -13.53 -23.64 7.59
N ASP A 292 -13.10 -24.80 8.07
CA ASP A 292 -12.34 -25.76 7.27
C ASP A 292 -13.22 -26.30 6.14
N ASN A 293 -12.79 -26.06 4.90
CA ASN A 293 -13.52 -26.43 3.69
C ASN A 293 -13.26 -27.86 3.22
N ASP A 294 -12.37 -28.61 3.89
CA ASP A 294 -12.18 -30.04 3.66
C ASP A 294 -12.54 -30.85 4.93
N THR A 295 -12.63 -32.16 4.74
CA THR A 295 -12.81 -33.19 5.76
C THR A 295 -11.48 -33.87 6.14
N ALA A 296 -10.37 -33.42 5.57
CA ALA A 296 -9.03 -33.93 5.85
C ALA A 296 -8.56 -33.50 7.25
N THR A 297 -7.58 -34.23 7.81
CA THR A 297 -6.96 -33.89 9.10
C THR A 297 -5.58 -33.29 8.84
N ASP A 298 -5.54 -32.20 8.07
CA ASP A 298 -4.35 -31.51 7.58
C ASP A 298 -4.35 -30.00 7.85
N GLY A 299 -5.25 -29.53 8.72
CA GLY A 299 -5.34 -28.13 9.11
C GLY A 299 -6.66 -27.50 8.69
N ILE A 300 -6.76 -26.18 8.77
CA ILE A 300 -7.89 -25.41 8.26
C ILE A 300 -7.57 -25.05 6.81
N GLN A 301 -8.29 -25.70 5.89
CA GLN A 301 -8.15 -25.47 4.46
C GLN A 301 -9.17 -24.45 3.98
N VAL A 302 -8.68 -23.46 3.24
CA VAL A 302 -9.51 -22.42 2.64
C VAL A 302 -9.45 -22.55 1.12
N THR A 303 -10.60 -22.47 0.47
CA THR A 303 -10.67 -22.44 -0.99
C THR A 303 -10.87 -21.02 -1.48
N ALA A 304 -10.10 -20.64 -2.49
CA ALA A 304 -10.25 -19.38 -3.18
C ALA A 304 -10.48 -19.58 -4.68
N LEU A 305 -11.23 -18.66 -5.26
CA LEU A 305 -11.63 -18.61 -6.66
C LEU A 305 -11.05 -17.35 -7.31
N SER A 306 -10.24 -17.49 -8.36
CA SER A 306 -9.71 -16.33 -9.09
C SER A 306 -10.72 -15.80 -10.10
N TYR A 307 -10.79 -14.49 -10.26
CA TYR A 307 -11.58 -13.81 -11.28
C TYR A 307 -10.96 -12.47 -11.69
N GLU A 308 -11.38 -11.97 -12.85
CA GLU A 308 -10.97 -10.66 -13.37
C GLU A 308 -12.05 -9.62 -13.09
N SER A 309 -11.68 -8.33 -13.05
CA SER A 309 -12.64 -7.23 -12.84
C SER A 309 -13.81 -7.21 -13.83
N ASP A 310 -13.62 -7.69 -15.07
CA ASP A 310 -14.67 -7.74 -16.09
C ASP A 310 -15.51 -9.04 -16.07
N ASN A 311 -15.18 -9.97 -15.18
CA ASN A 311 -15.81 -11.29 -15.07
C ASN A 311 -16.02 -11.72 -13.61
N GLU A 312 -16.50 -10.81 -12.75
CA GLU A 312 -16.80 -11.13 -11.35
C GLU A 312 -17.88 -12.23 -11.23
N PRO A 313 -17.70 -13.23 -10.34
CA PRO A 313 -18.72 -14.22 -10.06
C PRO A 313 -20.01 -13.57 -9.53
N ALA A 314 -21.16 -14.18 -9.84
CA ALA A 314 -22.42 -13.76 -9.25
C ALA A 314 -22.37 -13.95 -7.71
N ALA A 315 -23.15 -13.15 -6.96
CA ALA A 315 -23.28 -13.35 -5.52
C ALA A 315 -23.73 -14.79 -5.19
N SER A 316 -23.17 -15.36 -4.12
CA SER A 316 -23.38 -16.77 -3.72
C SER A 316 -23.02 -17.77 -4.81
N TYR A 317 -21.86 -17.59 -5.44
CA TYR A 317 -21.38 -18.47 -6.50
C TYR A 317 -20.92 -19.82 -5.96
N ASP A 318 -21.57 -20.90 -6.42
CA ASP A 318 -21.22 -22.29 -6.07
C ASP A 318 -20.14 -22.83 -7.01
N TYR A 319 -18.90 -22.88 -6.51
CA TYR A 319 -17.74 -23.36 -7.28
C TYR A 319 -17.64 -24.89 -7.40
N SER A 320 -18.59 -25.64 -6.82
CA SER A 320 -18.70 -27.08 -7.05
C SER A 320 -19.39 -27.43 -8.38
N ALA A 321 -20.11 -26.47 -8.96
CA ALA A 321 -20.71 -26.62 -10.27
C ALA A 321 -19.58 -26.74 -11.31
N ALA A 322 -19.66 -27.76 -12.18
CA ALA A 322 -18.63 -28.04 -13.18
C ALA A 322 -18.61 -27.00 -14.33
N ASP A 323 -18.24 -25.77 -14.02
CA ASP A 323 -17.87 -24.75 -14.99
C ASP A 323 -16.37 -24.44 -14.84
N ASN A 324 -15.66 -24.35 -15.97
CA ASN A 324 -14.22 -24.05 -15.99
C ASN A 324 -13.99 -22.55 -16.18
N THR A 325 -14.91 -21.71 -15.70
CA THR A 325 -14.85 -20.25 -15.92
C THR A 325 -13.77 -19.63 -15.05
N TYR A 326 -13.60 -20.17 -13.85
CA TYR A 326 -12.70 -19.68 -12.83
C TYR A 326 -11.66 -20.73 -12.44
N LYS A 327 -10.57 -20.28 -11.83
CA LYS A 327 -9.56 -21.19 -11.26
C LYS A 327 -9.75 -21.27 -9.75
N LEU A 328 -9.61 -22.47 -9.22
CA LEU A 328 -9.67 -22.73 -7.79
C LEU A 328 -8.28 -22.99 -7.23
N ARG A 329 -8.01 -22.42 -6.06
CA ARG A 329 -6.84 -22.67 -5.23
C ARG A 329 -7.31 -23.09 -3.84
N SER A 330 -6.59 -24.03 -3.23
CA SER A 330 -6.80 -24.36 -1.83
C SER A 330 -5.47 -24.19 -1.09
N PHE A 331 -5.53 -23.62 0.10
CA PHE A 331 -4.35 -23.32 0.90
C PHE A 331 -4.65 -23.45 2.40
N THR A 332 -3.63 -23.90 3.13
CA THR A 332 -3.73 -24.11 4.58
C THR A 332 -3.42 -22.81 5.31
N ILE A 333 -4.35 -22.35 6.16
CA ILE A 333 -4.12 -21.17 7.00
C ILE A 333 -3.64 -21.53 8.42
N SER A 334 -3.91 -22.75 8.87
CA SER A 334 -3.47 -23.24 10.18
C SER A 334 -2.06 -23.84 10.18
N GLU A 335 -1.25 -23.52 9.18
CA GLU A 335 0.15 -23.95 9.09
C GLU A 335 1.07 -22.75 8.96
N ALA A 336 2.19 -22.84 9.66
CA ALA A 336 3.26 -21.86 9.57
C ALA A 336 3.92 -21.95 8.21
N GLN A 337 4.36 -20.82 7.69
CA GLN A 337 5.14 -20.79 6.47
C GLN A 337 6.63 -20.70 6.81
N GLU A 338 7.44 -21.32 5.98
CA GLU A 338 8.88 -21.23 6.07
C GLU A 338 9.35 -19.79 5.85
N THR A 339 10.48 -19.44 6.48
CA THR A 339 11.02 -18.07 6.43
C THR A 339 11.26 -17.51 5.02
N TRP A 340 11.42 -18.37 4.02
CA TRP A 340 11.61 -17.99 2.61
C TRP A 340 10.29 -17.82 1.83
N GLN A 341 9.13 -18.19 2.38
CA GLN A 341 7.80 -18.05 1.76
C GLN A 341 7.23 -16.64 1.98
N TYR A 342 8.04 -15.60 1.81
CA TYR A 342 7.58 -14.22 1.81
C TYR A 342 7.20 -13.75 0.41
N HIS A 343 6.39 -12.71 0.34
CA HIS A 343 6.00 -12.08 -0.93
C HIS A 343 6.23 -10.57 -0.85
N THR A 344 6.13 -9.90 -1.99
CA THR A 344 6.10 -8.44 -2.07
C THR A 344 4.82 -8.00 -2.75
N GLN A 345 4.33 -6.83 -2.37
CA GLN A 345 3.19 -6.19 -3.02
C GLN A 345 3.42 -4.69 -3.17
N CYS A 346 2.78 -4.08 -4.17
CA CYS A 346 2.76 -2.64 -4.32
C CYS A 346 1.88 -1.98 -3.22
N PRO A 347 1.94 -0.65 -3.04
CA PRO A 347 1.10 0.08 -2.09
C PRO A 347 -0.38 0.19 -2.52
N GLU A 348 -0.78 -0.47 -3.61
CA GLU A 348 -2.19 -0.71 -3.99
C GLU A 348 -2.61 -2.17 -3.73
N GLY A 349 -1.69 -3.03 -3.25
CA GLY A 349 -1.98 -4.43 -2.90
C GLY A 349 -1.78 -5.45 -4.03
N HIS A 350 -1.30 -5.04 -5.20
CA HIS A 350 -0.94 -5.95 -6.28
C HIS A 350 0.30 -6.78 -5.89
N MET A 351 0.20 -8.11 -5.96
CA MET A 351 1.35 -9.00 -5.84
C MET A 351 2.15 -9.02 -7.16
N TYR A 352 3.46 -9.23 -7.07
CA TYR A 352 4.29 -9.55 -8.23
C TYR A 352 5.09 -10.86 -8.03
N PRO A 353 5.21 -11.72 -9.06
CA PRO A 353 4.42 -11.67 -10.30
C PRO A 353 2.93 -11.86 -10.02
N GLU A 354 2.09 -11.20 -10.79
CA GLU A 354 0.65 -11.49 -10.79
C GLU A 354 0.44 -12.94 -11.23
N ASP A 355 -0.53 -13.60 -10.62
CA ASP A 355 -0.71 -15.05 -10.75
C ASP A 355 -1.95 -15.40 -11.58
N ASP A 356 -2.93 -16.06 -10.97
CA ASP A 356 -4.01 -16.75 -11.66
C ASP A 356 -5.25 -15.87 -11.94
N GLY A 357 -5.27 -14.63 -11.46
CA GLY A 357 -6.28 -13.60 -11.71
C GLY A 357 -6.04 -12.33 -10.90
N GLU A 358 -6.65 -11.22 -11.31
CA GLU A 358 -6.54 -9.92 -10.65
C GLU A 358 -7.15 -9.93 -9.25
N PHE A 359 -8.29 -10.61 -9.06
CA PHE A 359 -9.02 -10.68 -7.81
C PHE A 359 -9.33 -12.11 -7.40
N TRP A 360 -9.59 -12.28 -6.11
CA TRP A 360 -9.93 -13.56 -5.52
C TRP A 360 -11.18 -13.46 -4.67
N GLY A 361 -11.95 -14.55 -4.70
CA GLY A 361 -12.99 -14.82 -3.74
C GLY A 361 -12.52 -15.90 -2.77
N ILE A 362 -12.53 -15.66 -1.47
CA ILE A 362 -12.08 -16.59 -0.42
C ILE A 362 -13.30 -17.12 0.32
N ASN A 363 -13.58 -18.41 0.20
CA ASN A 363 -14.66 -19.04 0.95
C ASN A 363 -14.23 -19.24 2.41
N MET A 364 -14.72 -18.39 3.31
CA MET A 364 -14.46 -18.47 4.75
C MET A 364 -15.54 -19.27 5.48
N ASN A 365 -16.65 -19.57 4.81
CA ASN A 365 -17.80 -20.25 5.37
C ASN A 365 -17.83 -21.74 5.04
N ALA A 366 -18.69 -22.50 5.74
CA ALA A 366 -18.90 -23.91 5.43
C ALA A 366 -19.60 -24.06 4.07
N GLY A 367 -19.04 -24.87 3.17
CA GLY A 367 -19.70 -25.26 1.93
C GLY A 367 -18.84 -24.99 0.69
N THR A 368 -19.51 -24.68 -0.42
CA THR A 368 -18.86 -24.47 -1.72
C THR A 368 -19.29 -23.16 -2.38
N THR A 369 -19.82 -22.22 -1.59
CA THR A 369 -20.33 -20.94 -2.06
C THR A 369 -19.42 -19.81 -1.63
N ILE A 370 -19.15 -18.88 -2.54
CA ILE A 370 -18.51 -17.60 -2.26
C ILE A 370 -19.58 -16.51 -2.35
N ASP A 371 -19.81 -15.80 -1.25
CA ASP A 371 -20.89 -14.81 -1.09
C ASP A 371 -20.55 -13.38 -1.52
#